data_AF-A0A377QY86-F1
#
_entry.id   AF-A0A377QY86-F1
#
_cell.length_a   1.000
_cell.length_b   1.000
_cell.length_c   1.000
_cell.angle_alpha   90.00
_cell.angle_beta   90.00
_cell.angle_gamma   90.00
#
_symmetry.space_group_name_H-M   'P 1'
#
loop_
_entity.id
_entity.type
_entity.pdbx_description
1 polymer ?
#
loop_
_entity_poly.entity_id
_entity_poly.type
_entity_poly.pdbx_seq_one_letter_code
_entity_poly.pdbx_strand_id
1 'polypeptide(L)'
;MSMNPVYLWYPAHFPDPAAMLPESLSAAQRIADEWAEKPLPAGADPSPFAELAAIIAKAARSKEASAGFRQSYAGIETDLPAYLRGHALAELSEHYDEIMPLLDDYAPNLGLVLYDSNGRLLLPDGRSFPEEDFFAAIQRELEEKAAAERKWRAANRGLPENIKDFYKYFRPKTDELMGRYGFEYAPQFYRPEGHDKRSRKPEPDVMVYAKPTEHGWQIVYVSIWDTYNDGVYNISVYWDLSDETAEQIYWYELDNIHPYDKKNNIKQLAAGGGVNLGYYLSDSWRSCYAGISQFKIESDVETFLAYLDKKLAEVAPIYTYADVDRFFENNTVTDLEHEAGNGLFTYNFFLERLVILYLDGKPNLREIVESWLAVDDAYIVNREFVRERYMKALNYLENRPRT
;
A
#
# COMPACT_ATOMS: atom_id res chain seq x y z
N MET A 1 0.20 23.45 8.79
CA MET A 1 1.63 23.12 8.81
C MET A 1 2.01 23.04 10.27
N SER A 2 2.57 21.92 10.72
CA SER A 2 3.07 21.80 12.09
C SER A 2 4.11 22.90 12.29
N MET A 3 3.99 23.67 13.37
CA MET A 3 5.10 24.52 13.80
C MET A 3 6.28 23.60 14.08
N ASN A 4 7.46 23.97 13.63
CA ASN A 4 8.70 23.22 13.82
C ASN A 4 9.37 23.78 15.09
N PRO A 5 9.11 23.21 16.28
CA PRO A 5 9.68 23.74 17.51
C PRO A 5 11.20 23.53 17.51
N VAL A 6 11.89 24.48 18.11
CA VAL A 6 13.31 24.43 18.42
C VAL A 6 13.45 24.52 19.92
N TYR A 7 14.22 23.58 20.48
CA TYR A 7 14.47 23.50 21.91
C TYR A 7 15.90 23.95 22.21
N LEU A 8 16.04 24.81 23.22
CA LEU A 8 17.33 25.32 23.69
C LEU A 8 17.54 25.01 25.17
N TRP A 9 18.74 24.58 25.54
CA TRP A 9 19.13 24.41 26.95
C TRP A 9 20.57 24.79 27.23
N TYR A 10 20.84 25.12 28.50
CA TYR A 10 22.19 25.41 28.98
C TYR A 10 22.79 24.19 29.69
N PRO A 11 23.86 23.59 29.17
CA PRO A 11 24.48 22.38 29.71
C PRO A 11 24.92 22.47 31.16
N ALA A 12 25.28 23.65 31.68
CA ALA A 12 25.70 23.77 33.07
C ALA A 12 24.57 23.42 34.07
N HIS A 13 23.31 23.40 33.60
CA HIS A 13 22.13 23.05 34.39
C HIS A 13 21.73 21.57 34.25
N PHE A 14 22.36 20.81 33.35
CA PHE A 14 21.96 19.45 32.92
C PHE A 14 23.20 18.54 32.69
N PRO A 15 23.07 17.22 32.49
CA PRO A 15 24.23 16.37 32.24
C PRO A 15 25.03 16.75 30.97
N ASP A 16 26.29 16.31 30.92
CA ASP A 16 27.28 16.62 29.88
C ASP A 16 26.78 16.32 28.45
N PRO A 17 26.70 17.32 27.54
CA PRO A 17 26.29 17.14 26.15
C PRO A 17 27.15 16.12 25.37
N ALA A 18 28.42 15.94 25.74
CA ALA A 18 29.29 14.94 25.13
C ALA A 18 28.89 13.50 25.53
N ALA A 19 28.27 13.31 26.70
CA ALA A 19 27.66 12.04 27.10
C ALA A 19 26.27 11.82 26.48
N MET A 20 25.75 12.82 25.77
CA MET A 20 24.44 12.82 25.13
C MET A 20 24.51 12.65 23.61
N LEU A 21 25.68 12.38 23.01
CA LEU A 21 25.80 11.99 21.60
C LEU A 21 24.86 10.78 21.37
N PRO A 22 23.70 10.99 20.74
CA PRO A 22 22.71 9.95 20.65
C PRO A 22 23.20 8.93 19.63
N GLU A 23 23.08 7.64 19.92
CA GLU A 23 23.24 6.60 18.88
C GLU A 23 22.15 6.74 17.80
N SER A 24 21.08 7.52 18.05
CA SER A 24 19.98 7.80 17.13
C SER A 24 19.14 9.04 17.48
N LEU A 25 18.46 9.61 16.48
CA LEU A 25 17.51 10.73 16.60
C LEU A 25 16.45 10.53 17.71
N SER A 26 15.96 9.31 17.90
CA SER A 26 14.96 8.99 18.92
C SER A 26 15.47 9.17 20.36
N ALA A 27 16.78 9.04 20.59
CA ALA A 27 17.37 9.25 21.90
C ALA A 27 17.50 10.75 22.24
N ALA A 28 17.71 11.61 21.26
CA ALA A 28 17.70 13.07 21.43
C ALA A 28 16.30 13.60 21.78
N GLN A 29 15.26 13.15 21.06
CA GLN A 29 13.87 13.54 21.32
C GLN A 29 13.43 13.18 22.74
N ARG A 30 13.70 11.95 23.19
CA ARG A 30 13.32 11.47 24.53
C ARG A 30 13.92 12.32 25.64
N ILE A 31 15.15 12.80 25.45
CA ILE A 31 15.81 13.69 26.39
C ILE A 31 15.11 15.05 26.40
N ALA A 32 14.87 15.65 25.23
CA ALA A 32 14.15 16.93 25.14
C ALA A 32 12.78 16.83 25.84
N ASP A 33 12.03 15.76 25.59
CA ASP A 33 10.72 15.52 26.24
C ASP A 33 10.83 15.37 27.77
N GLU A 34 11.87 14.69 28.28
CA GLU A 34 12.05 14.49 29.72
C GLU A 34 12.38 15.78 30.48
N TRP A 35 13.03 16.74 29.82
CA TRP A 35 13.48 17.98 30.43
C TRP A 35 12.55 19.17 30.16
N ALA A 36 11.67 19.09 29.15
CA ALA A 36 10.73 20.16 28.80
C ALA A 36 9.87 20.64 29.98
N GLU A 37 9.49 19.73 30.89
CA GLU A 37 8.57 20.03 32.01
C GLU A 37 9.28 20.26 33.36
N LYS A 38 10.61 20.23 33.42
CA LYS A 38 11.36 20.43 34.68
C LYS A 38 11.72 21.91 34.85
N PRO A 39 11.68 22.50 36.06
CA PRO A 39 12.16 23.86 36.28
C PRO A 39 13.70 23.92 36.26
N LEU A 40 14.26 25.11 36.07
CA LEU A 40 15.70 25.34 36.25
C LEU A 40 16.16 24.97 37.67
N PRO A 41 17.34 24.36 37.84
CA PRO A 41 17.92 24.10 39.16
C PRO A 41 18.07 25.36 40.01
N ALA A 42 17.92 25.24 41.33
CA ALA A 42 18.09 26.37 42.24
C ALA A 42 19.53 26.92 42.16
N GLY A 43 19.68 28.20 41.83
CA GLY A 43 20.98 28.85 41.63
C GLY A 43 21.52 28.80 40.19
N ALA A 44 20.73 28.28 39.25
CA ALA A 44 21.01 28.35 37.82
C ALA A 44 21.15 29.81 37.35
N ASP A 45 22.20 30.09 36.57
CA ASP A 45 22.38 31.35 35.85
C ASP A 45 21.51 31.38 34.57
N PRO A 46 20.51 32.27 34.47
CA PRO A 46 19.69 32.43 33.27
C PRO A 46 20.30 33.39 32.25
N SER A 47 21.49 33.96 32.52
CA SER A 47 22.11 34.98 31.67
C SER A 47 22.24 34.59 30.19
N PRO A 48 22.56 33.33 29.81
CA PRO A 48 22.63 32.96 28.39
C PRO A 48 21.30 33.10 27.64
N PHE A 49 20.18 32.77 28.28
CA PHE A 49 18.86 32.92 27.68
C PHE A 49 18.42 34.38 27.60
N ALA A 50 18.79 35.20 28.60
CA ALA A 50 18.51 36.62 28.58
C ALA A 50 19.29 37.34 27.46
N GLU A 51 20.53 36.93 27.22
CA GLU A 51 21.36 37.46 26.13
C GLU A 51 20.82 37.03 24.76
N LEU A 52 20.40 35.77 24.61
CA LEU A 52 19.72 35.30 23.39
C LEU A 52 18.41 36.06 23.12
N ALA A 53 17.60 36.29 24.15
CA ALA A 53 16.37 37.07 24.02
C ALA A 53 16.63 38.50 23.53
N ALA A 54 17.70 39.15 24.01
CA ALA A 54 18.08 40.48 23.54
C ALA A 54 18.52 40.48 22.07
N ILE A 55 19.23 39.45 21.61
CA ILE A 55 19.62 39.26 20.20
C ILE A 55 18.39 39.09 19.32
N ILE A 56 17.46 38.22 19.71
CA ILE A 56 16.21 37.97 18.98
C ILE A 56 15.36 39.25 18.93
N ALA A 57 15.20 39.95 20.06
CA ALA A 57 14.45 41.20 20.11
C ALA A 57 15.06 42.30 19.23
N LYS A 58 16.39 42.38 19.18
CA LYS A 58 17.09 43.31 18.29
C LYS A 58 16.84 42.97 16.81
N ALA A 59 16.88 41.70 16.45
CA ALA A 59 16.55 41.24 15.09
C ALA A 59 15.08 41.52 14.75
N ALA A 60 14.15 41.28 15.67
CA ALA A 60 12.74 41.56 15.47
C ALA A 60 12.48 43.06 15.23
N ARG A 61 13.24 43.96 15.88
CA ARG A 61 13.14 45.41 15.67
C ARG A 61 13.77 45.89 14.36
N SER A 62 14.48 45.06 13.60
CA SER A 62 15.08 45.45 12.32
C SER A 62 14.00 45.72 11.27
N LYS A 63 14.32 46.59 10.30
CA LYS A 63 13.41 46.97 9.21
C LYS A 63 13.23 45.86 8.19
N GLU A 64 14.14 44.90 8.18
CA GLU A 64 14.22 43.74 7.30
C GLU A 64 13.42 42.54 7.82
N ALA A 65 13.10 42.50 9.12
CA ALA A 65 12.27 41.45 9.73
C ALA A 65 10.83 41.45 9.22
N SER A 66 10.24 40.26 9.07
CA SER A 66 8.85 40.10 8.66
C SER A 66 7.88 40.62 9.72
N ALA A 67 6.66 40.95 9.29
CA ALA A 67 5.61 41.41 10.19
C ALA A 67 5.22 40.34 11.24
N GLY A 68 5.27 39.07 10.86
CA GLY A 68 5.01 37.96 11.76
C GLY A 68 6.11 37.79 12.79
N PHE A 69 7.38 37.73 12.37
CA PHE A 69 8.53 37.60 13.29
C PHE A 69 8.58 38.75 14.31
N ARG A 70 8.29 39.99 13.86
CA ARG A 70 8.11 41.16 14.74
C ARG A 70 7.06 40.94 15.81
N GLN A 71 5.91 40.41 15.43
CA GLN A 71 4.78 40.23 16.32
C GLN A 71 5.07 39.12 17.35
N SER A 72 5.60 37.99 16.89
CA SER A 72 5.92 36.82 17.72
C SER A 72 6.99 37.08 18.76
N TYR A 73 7.98 37.93 18.44
CA TYR A 73 9.15 38.15 19.29
C TYR A 73 9.25 39.57 19.89
N ALA A 74 8.21 40.39 19.80
CA ALA A 74 8.20 41.76 20.36
C ALA A 74 8.47 41.81 21.88
N GLY A 75 8.02 40.79 22.62
CA GLY A 75 8.10 40.69 24.08
C GLY A 75 9.17 39.73 24.61
N ILE A 76 9.99 39.12 23.73
CA ILE A 76 10.82 37.96 24.08
C ILE A 76 11.81 38.23 25.24
N GLU A 77 12.31 39.46 25.39
CA GLU A 77 13.18 39.90 26.51
C GLU A 77 12.51 39.76 27.88
N THR A 78 11.17 39.75 27.92
CA THR A 78 10.37 39.58 29.15
C THR A 78 9.75 38.18 29.21
N ASP A 79 9.29 37.67 28.07
CA ASP A 79 8.54 36.42 27.99
C ASP A 79 9.44 35.20 28.24
N LEU A 80 10.63 35.16 27.64
CA LEU A 80 11.53 34.02 27.78
C LEU A 80 12.05 33.86 29.23
N PRO A 81 12.54 34.92 29.92
CA PRO A 81 12.89 34.80 31.34
C PRO A 81 11.72 34.44 32.24
N ALA A 82 10.49 34.84 31.91
CA ALA A 82 9.30 34.45 32.67
C ALA A 82 8.96 32.97 32.46
N TYR A 83 9.06 32.48 31.22
CA TYR A 83 8.85 31.08 30.85
C TYR A 83 9.83 30.13 31.56
N LEU A 84 11.10 30.52 31.63
CA LEU A 84 12.17 29.76 32.29
C LEU A 84 12.07 29.67 33.82
N ARG A 85 11.11 30.39 34.46
CA ARG A 85 10.82 30.20 35.89
C ARG A 85 10.14 28.86 36.18
N GLY A 86 9.47 28.29 35.18
CA GLY A 86 8.79 26.99 35.27
C GLY A 86 9.41 25.90 34.40
N HIS A 87 10.28 26.25 33.45
CA HIS A 87 10.80 25.34 32.43
C HIS A 87 12.33 25.43 32.32
N ALA A 88 12.95 24.31 32.02
CA ALA A 88 14.39 24.11 31.88
C ALA A 88 14.86 24.28 30.43
N LEU A 89 13.95 24.05 29.49
CA LEU A 89 14.15 24.23 28.06
C LEU A 89 13.42 25.48 27.61
N ALA A 90 13.98 26.18 26.62
CA ALA A 90 13.27 27.22 25.90
C ALA A 90 12.76 26.64 24.58
N GLU A 91 11.44 26.72 24.36
CA GLU A 91 10.81 26.34 23.10
C GLU A 91 10.55 27.59 22.25
N LEU A 92 11.06 27.59 21.01
CA LEU A 92 10.81 28.62 20.01
C LEU A 92 10.19 27.95 18.77
N SER A 93 8.97 28.32 18.41
CA SER A 93 8.17 27.57 17.42
C SER A 93 7.65 28.40 16.24
N GLU A 94 7.80 29.74 16.29
CA GLU A 94 7.28 30.63 15.25
C GLU A 94 8.40 31.18 14.35
N HIS A 95 8.11 31.35 13.06
CA HIS A 95 9.01 32.00 12.09
C HIS A 95 10.40 31.35 11.96
N TYR A 96 10.40 30.02 11.77
CA TYR A 96 11.59 29.17 11.64
C TYR A 96 12.70 29.76 10.74
N ASP A 97 12.36 30.22 9.53
CA ASP A 97 13.35 30.74 8.56
C ASP A 97 14.09 32.01 9.05
N GLU A 98 13.49 32.79 9.95
CA GLU A 98 14.07 34.02 10.48
C GLU A 98 14.76 33.82 11.83
N ILE A 99 14.27 32.87 12.65
CA ILE A 99 14.85 32.58 13.96
C ILE A 99 16.08 31.68 13.85
N MET A 100 16.06 30.68 12.97
CA MET A 100 17.12 29.66 12.88
C MET A 100 18.53 30.23 12.62
N PRO A 101 18.74 31.19 11.71
CA PRO A 101 20.06 31.79 11.52
C PRO A 101 20.60 32.47 12.79
N LEU A 102 19.72 33.09 13.60
CA LEU A 102 20.13 33.70 14.87
C LEU A 102 20.50 32.64 15.91
N LEU A 103 19.79 31.51 15.91
CA LEU A 103 20.13 30.43 16.85
C LEU A 103 21.45 29.76 16.45
N ASP A 104 21.69 29.54 15.16
CA ASP A 104 22.93 28.94 14.66
C ASP A 104 24.16 29.83 14.96
N ASP A 105 24.04 31.14 14.77
CA ASP A 105 25.14 32.08 14.96
C ASP A 105 25.49 32.34 16.44
N TYR A 106 24.48 32.31 17.33
CA TYR A 106 24.64 32.82 18.69
C TYR A 106 24.47 31.75 19.78
N ALA A 107 23.67 30.70 19.58
CA ALA A 107 23.47 29.68 20.61
C ALA A 107 24.78 29.01 21.05
N PRO A 108 25.71 28.60 20.14
CA PRO A 108 26.96 27.98 20.55
C PRO A 108 27.83 28.91 21.42
N ASN A 109 27.93 30.18 21.03
CA ASN A 109 28.72 31.21 21.73
C ASN A 109 28.17 31.52 23.12
N LEU A 110 26.85 31.40 23.30
CA LEU A 110 26.17 31.55 24.59
C LEU A 110 26.23 30.27 25.43
N GLY A 111 26.86 29.21 24.92
CA GLY A 111 26.93 27.91 25.58
C GLY A 111 25.61 27.15 25.55
N LEU A 112 24.66 27.50 24.68
CA LEU A 112 23.38 26.83 24.54
C LEU A 112 23.50 25.67 23.55
N VAL A 113 22.77 24.58 23.82
CA VAL A 113 22.55 23.50 22.87
C VAL A 113 21.23 23.75 22.16
N LEU A 114 21.22 23.58 20.83
CA LEU A 114 20.02 23.67 20.00
C LEU A 114 19.61 22.29 19.52
N TYR A 115 18.31 21.97 19.63
CA TYR A 115 17.70 20.80 19.03
C TYR A 115 16.50 21.25 18.19
N ASP A 116 16.56 21.03 16.87
CA ASP A 116 15.46 21.39 15.96
C ASP A 116 14.55 20.19 15.62
N SER A 117 13.34 20.48 15.17
CA SER A 117 12.35 19.48 14.75
C SER A 117 12.78 18.56 13.59
N ASN A 118 13.87 18.89 12.88
CA ASN A 118 14.44 18.05 11.83
C ASN A 118 15.47 17.05 12.41
N GLY A 119 15.66 17.06 13.73
CA GLY A 119 16.55 16.16 14.44
C GLY A 119 18.00 16.64 14.50
N ARG A 120 18.28 17.89 14.13
CA ARG A 120 19.63 18.47 14.23
C ARG A 120 19.90 18.88 15.67
N LEU A 121 21.01 18.40 16.21
CA LEU A 121 21.58 18.80 17.50
C LEU A 121 22.81 19.67 17.24
N LEU A 122 22.84 20.91 17.73
CA LEU A 122 24.00 21.81 17.63
C LEU A 122 24.56 22.08 19.04
N LEU A 123 25.82 21.71 19.25
CA LEU A 123 26.52 21.79 20.52
C LEU A 123 27.23 23.15 20.72
N PRO A 124 27.47 23.57 21.98
CA PRO A 124 28.26 24.76 22.32
C PRO A 124 29.66 24.84 21.71
N ASP A 125 30.28 23.69 21.44
CA ASP A 125 31.61 23.61 20.81
C ASP A 125 31.55 23.69 19.28
N GLY A 126 30.37 23.94 18.71
CA GLY A 126 30.14 24.08 17.27
C GLY A 126 29.91 22.76 16.54
N ARG A 127 29.97 21.60 17.21
CA ARG A 127 29.65 20.32 16.58
C ARG A 127 28.16 20.18 16.34
N SER A 128 27.78 19.68 15.16
CA SER A 128 26.40 19.32 14.83
C SER A 128 26.22 17.82 14.68
N PHE A 129 25.04 17.30 15.02
CA PHE A 129 24.64 15.92 14.78
C PHE A 129 23.27 15.85 14.09
N PRO A 130 23.11 15.07 13.01
CA PRO A 130 24.21 14.43 12.28
C PRO A 130 25.12 15.50 11.64
N GLU A 131 26.38 15.14 11.36
CA GLU A 131 27.37 16.06 10.77
C GLU A 131 26.82 16.67 9.47
N GLU A 132 27.22 17.90 9.13
CA GLU A 132 26.71 18.64 7.96
C GLU A 132 26.84 17.84 6.65
N ASP A 133 27.90 17.03 6.54
CA ASP A 133 28.15 16.13 5.41
C ASP A 133 27.17 14.95 5.32
N PHE A 134 26.42 14.63 6.37
CA PHE A 134 25.45 13.53 6.38
C PHE A 134 24.29 13.79 5.42
N PHE A 135 23.67 14.97 5.50
CA PHE A 135 22.58 15.34 4.60
C PHE A 135 23.08 15.61 3.18
N ALA A 136 24.28 16.21 3.05
CA ALA A 136 24.92 16.38 1.74
C ALA A 136 25.24 15.03 1.08
N ALA A 137 25.67 14.02 1.85
CA ALA A 137 25.91 12.67 1.35
C ALA A 137 24.63 11.98 0.88
N ILE A 138 23.52 12.10 1.63
CA ILE A 138 22.20 11.58 1.23
C ILE A 138 21.74 12.26 -0.07
N GLN A 139 21.86 13.58 -0.15
CA GLN A 139 21.46 14.33 -1.34
C GLN A 139 22.29 13.94 -2.57
N ARG A 140 23.62 13.80 -2.40
CA ARG A 140 24.51 13.33 -3.46
C ARG A 140 24.16 11.91 -3.91
N GLU A 141 23.84 11.00 -2.98
CA GLU A 141 23.43 9.64 -3.30
C GLU A 141 22.13 9.62 -4.11
N LEU A 142 21.16 10.46 -3.75
CA LEU A 142 19.90 10.61 -4.50
C LEU A 142 20.15 11.16 -5.91
N GLU A 143 21.02 12.16 -6.05
CA GLU A 143 21.40 12.72 -7.35
C GLU A 143 22.15 11.73 -8.23
N GLU A 144 23.07 10.95 -7.66
CA GLU A 144 23.79 9.88 -8.34
C GLU A 144 22.83 8.78 -8.81
N LYS A 145 21.89 8.35 -7.96
CA LYS A 145 20.84 7.39 -8.33
C LYS A 145 19.96 7.93 -9.47
N ALA A 146 19.51 9.19 -9.39
CA ALA A 146 18.72 9.81 -10.43
C ALA A 146 19.50 9.96 -11.76
N ALA A 147 20.78 10.30 -11.70
CA ALA A 147 21.65 10.38 -12.88
C ALA A 147 21.88 9.00 -13.52
N ALA A 148 22.10 7.97 -12.70
CA ALA A 148 22.22 6.58 -13.16
C ALA A 148 20.93 6.11 -13.85
N GLU A 149 19.77 6.42 -13.28
CA GLU A 149 18.46 6.11 -13.85
C GLU A 149 18.23 6.81 -15.20
N ARG A 150 18.53 8.11 -15.30
CA ARG A 150 18.45 8.86 -16.57
C ARG A 150 19.36 8.26 -17.64
N LYS A 151 20.60 7.93 -17.28
CA LYS A 151 21.55 7.29 -18.20
C LYS A 151 21.07 5.91 -18.65
N TRP A 152 20.50 5.14 -17.73
CA TRP A 152 19.92 3.84 -18.04
C TRP A 152 18.69 3.95 -18.96
N ARG A 153 17.78 4.90 -18.75
CA ARG A 153 16.63 5.17 -19.65
C ARG A 153 17.05 5.66 -21.03
N ALA A 154 18.16 6.37 -21.14
CA ALA A 154 18.71 6.75 -22.45
C ALA A 154 19.23 5.53 -23.23
N ALA A 155 19.70 4.50 -22.53
CA ALA A 155 20.28 3.29 -23.12
C ALA A 155 19.24 2.16 -23.36
N ASN A 156 18.18 2.11 -22.55
CA ASN A 156 17.11 1.12 -22.65
C ASN A 156 15.84 1.88 -22.98
N ARG A 157 15.17 1.57 -24.09
CA ARG A 157 13.93 2.23 -24.51
C ARG A 157 12.88 2.12 -23.39
N GLY A 158 12.86 3.12 -22.52
CA GLY A 158 12.06 3.14 -21.30
C GLY A 158 10.59 3.25 -21.64
N LEU A 159 9.75 2.87 -20.68
CA LEU A 159 8.32 3.12 -20.79
C LEU A 159 8.03 4.63 -20.73
N PRO A 160 6.91 5.10 -21.31
CA PRO A 160 6.49 6.49 -21.17
C PRO A 160 6.43 6.93 -19.71
N GLU A 161 6.82 8.17 -19.40
CA GLU A 161 6.93 8.66 -18.02
C GLU A 161 5.57 8.91 -17.35
N ASN A 162 4.49 9.01 -18.12
CA ASN A 162 3.15 9.26 -17.58
C ASN A 162 2.17 8.15 -17.97
N ILE A 163 1.28 7.82 -17.03
CA ILE A 163 0.34 6.70 -17.15
C ILE A 163 -0.57 6.80 -18.38
N LYS A 164 -0.90 8.01 -18.85
CA LYS A 164 -1.75 8.20 -20.04
C LYS A 164 -1.03 7.78 -21.32
N ASP A 165 0.25 8.13 -21.45
CA ASP A 165 1.03 7.75 -22.61
C ASP A 165 1.46 6.28 -22.54
N PHE A 166 1.75 5.75 -21.34
CA PHE A 166 1.92 4.32 -21.13
C PHE A 166 0.66 3.55 -21.52
N TYR A 167 -0.52 4.03 -21.11
CA TYR A 167 -1.82 3.45 -21.50
C TYR A 167 -2.01 3.43 -23.02
N LYS A 168 -1.69 4.51 -23.75
CA LYS A 168 -1.75 4.52 -25.22
C LYS A 168 -0.78 3.53 -25.87
N TYR A 169 0.38 3.31 -25.25
CA TYR A 169 1.36 2.31 -25.69
C TYR A 169 0.88 0.87 -25.43
N PHE A 170 0.33 0.63 -24.25
CA PHE A 170 0.02 -0.70 -23.73
C PHE A 170 -1.36 -1.23 -24.15
N ARG A 171 -2.36 -0.35 -24.25
CA ARG A 171 -3.73 -0.72 -24.61
C ARG A 171 -3.81 -1.47 -25.94
N PRO A 172 -3.25 -0.99 -27.07
CA PRO A 172 -3.39 -1.69 -28.36
C PRO A 172 -2.83 -3.12 -28.34
N LYS A 173 -1.75 -3.35 -27.59
CA LYS A 173 -1.14 -4.68 -27.43
C LYS A 173 -2.03 -5.62 -26.62
N THR A 174 -2.62 -5.09 -25.55
CA THR A 174 -3.58 -5.82 -24.74
C THR A 174 -4.87 -6.10 -25.52
N ASP A 175 -5.41 -5.12 -26.23
CA ASP A 175 -6.60 -5.26 -27.10
C ASP A 175 -6.38 -6.37 -28.14
N GLU A 176 -5.22 -6.38 -28.82
CA GLU A 176 -4.85 -7.42 -29.78
C GLU A 176 -4.77 -8.80 -29.12
N LEU A 177 -4.10 -8.89 -27.96
CA LEU A 177 -3.97 -10.14 -27.22
C LEU A 177 -5.33 -10.68 -26.76
N MET A 178 -6.18 -9.85 -26.16
CA MET A 178 -7.52 -10.23 -25.70
C MET A 178 -8.40 -10.66 -26.87
N GLY A 179 -8.35 -9.91 -27.99
CA GLY A 179 -9.10 -10.22 -29.20
C GLY A 179 -8.76 -11.58 -29.81
N ARG A 180 -7.50 -12.04 -29.74
CA ARG A 180 -7.10 -13.39 -30.19
C ARG A 180 -7.86 -14.52 -29.49
N TYR A 181 -8.31 -14.28 -28.26
CA TYR A 181 -9.04 -15.25 -27.44
C TYR A 181 -10.56 -14.99 -27.38
N GLY A 182 -11.05 -14.01 -28.14
CA GLY A 182 -12.48 -13.67 -28.19
C GLY A 182 -12.98 -12.84 -27.01
N PHE A 183 -12.07 -12.21 -26.27
CA PHE A 183 -12.43 -11.21 -25.26
C PHE A 183 -12.58 -9.84 -25.89
N GLU A 184 -13.64 -9.13 -25.55
CA GLU A 184 -13.93 -7.77 -26.01
C GLU A 184 -13.74 -6.76 -24.88
N TYR A 185 -13.33 -5.54 -25.22
CA TYR A 185 -13.25 -4.46 -24.23
C TYR A 185 -14.63 -4.13 -23.67
N ALA A 186 -14.78 -4.24 -22.35
CA ALA A 186 -16.06 -4.25 -21.68
C ALA A 186 -16.06 -3.41 -20.38
N PRO A 187 -15.83 -2.09 -20.47
CA PRO A 187 -15.72 -1.20 -19.32
C PRO A 187 -17.01 -1.10 -18.50
N GLN A 188 -18.15 -1.52 -19.04
CA GLN A 188 -19.41 -1.62 -18.31
C GLN A 188 -19.36 -2.62 -17.15
N PHE A 189 -18.43 -3.59 -17.18
CA PHE A 189 -18.19 -4.50 -16.07
C PHE A 189 -17.26 -3.93 -15.01
N TYR A 190 -16.64 -2.76 -15.26
CA TYR A 190 -15.82 -2.10 -14.24
C TYR A 190 -16.65 -1.71 -13.02
N ARG A 191 -16.21 -2.17 -11.84
CA ARG A 191 -16.79 -1.81 -10.56
C ARG A 191 -15.70 -1.22 -9.66
N PRO A 192 -15.87 -0.02 -9.09
CA PRO A 192 -14.95 0.51 -8.11
C PRO A 192 -15.13 -0.25 -6.79
N GLU A 193 -14.30 -1.27 -6.55
CA GLU A 193 -14.29 -1.99 -5.28
C GLU A 193 -13.72 -1.13 -4.16
N GLY A 194 -14.47 -1.00 -3.05
CA GLY A 194 -13.97 -0.82 -1.66
C GLY A 194 -13.12 0.41 -1.30
N HIS A 195 -12.54 1.08 -2.28
CA HIS A 195 -11.78 2.30 -2.16
C HIS A 195 -12.68 3.42 -2.68
N ASP A 196 -12.73 4.52 -1.94
CA ASP A 196 -13.51 5.71 -2.27
C ASP A 196 -13.53 5.96 -3.79
N LYS A 197 -14.69 6.34 -4.35
CA LYS A 197 -15.04 6.47 -5.79
C LYS A 197 -14.06 7.33 -6.63
N ARG A 198 -12.98 7.79 -6.01
CA ARG A 198 -11.92 8.66 -6.49
C ARG A 198 -10.59 7.94 -6.81
N SER A 199 -10.41 6.66 -6.45
CA SER A 199 -9.07 6.04 -6.43
C SER A 199 -8.58 5.42 -7.75
N ARG A 200 -9.45 4.78 -8.55
CA ARG A 200 -9.09 4.22 -9.88
C ARG A 200 -10.25 4.40 -10.87
N LYS A 201 -9.92 4.65 -12.13
CA LYS A 201 -10.87 4.82 -13.24
C LYS A 201 -10.66 3.71 -14.29
N PRO A 202 -11.70 3.33 -15.06
CA PRO A 202 -11.55 2.39 -16.17
C PRO A 202 -10.44 2.81 -17.15
N GLU A 203 -10.30 4.12 -17.38
CA GLU A 203 -9.18 4.65 -18.14
C GLU A 203 -8.52 5.79 -17.37
N PRO A 204 -7.18 5.79 -17.21
CA PRO A 204 -6.20 4.82 -17.74
C PRO A 204 -5.89 3.65 -16.79
N ASP A 205 -6.55 3.54 -15.63
CA ASP A 205 -6.06 2.73 -14.51
C ASP A 205 -6.49 1.26 -14.57
N VAL A 206 -7.62 0.92 -15.21
CA VAL A 206 -8.14 -0.46 -15.24
C VAL A 206 -8.84 -0.80 -16.54
N MET A 207 -8.21 -1.65 -17.37
CA MET A 207 -8.88 -2.20 -18.55
C MET A 207 -9.69 -3.44 -18.16
N VAL A 208 -10.93 -3.52 -18.64
CA VAL A 208 -11.80 -4.67 -18.40
C VAL A 208 -12.15 -5.29 -19.74
N TYR A 209 -11.98 -6.60 -19.85
CA TYR A 209 -12.35 -7.38 -21.01
C TYR A 209 -13.32 -8.49 -20.61
N ALA A 210 -14.23 -8.84 -21.50
CA ALA A 210 -15.20 -9.89 -21.24
C ALA A 210 -15.43 -10.78 -22.46
N LYS A 211 -15.70 -12.05 -22.21
CA LYS A 211 -16.08 -13.06 -23.20
C LYS A 211 -17.31 -13.82 -22.68
N PRO A 212 -18.39 -13.94 -23.45
CA PRO A 212 -19.56 -14.70 -23.00
C PRO A 212 -19.25 -16.19 -22.88
N THR A 213 -19.91 -16.85 -21.94
CA THR A 213 -19.96 -18.30 -21.78
C THR A 213 -21.39 -18.80 -21.96
N GLU A 214 -21.64 -20.10 -21.82
CA GLU A 214 -23.00 -20.66 -21.88
C GLU A 214 -23.90 -20.11 -20.75
N HIS A 215 -23.31 -19.82 -19.59
CA HIS A 215 -24.05 -19.49 -18.36
C HIS A 215 -23.71 -18.11 -17.76
N GLY A 216 -22.83 -17.35 -18.42
CA GLY A 216 -22.45 -16.02 -17.96
C GLY A 216 -21.27 -15.44 -18.74
N TRP A 217 -20.21 -15.04 -18.02
CA TRP A 217 -19.08 -14.30 -18.60
C TRP A 217 -17.75 -14.74 -18.01
N GLN A 218 -16.74 -14.90 -18.86
CA GLN A 218 -15.35 -14.76 -18.44
C GLN A 218 -14.98 -13.28 -18.45
N ILE A 219 -14.37 -12.77 -17.38
CA ILE A 219 -14.00 -11.36 -17.24
C ILE A 219 -12.52 -11.28 -16.87
N VAL A 220 -11.79 -10.39 -17.53
CA VAL A 220 -10.37 -10.12 -17.25
C VAL A 220 -10.20 -8.66 -16.89
N TYR A 221 -9.66 -8.40 -15.71
CA TYR A 221 -9.27 -7.07 -15.23
C TYR A 221 -7.77 -6.90 -15.35
N VAL A 222 -7.33 -5.86 -16.05
CA VAL A 222 -5.93 -5.45 -16.10
C VAL A 222 -5.80 -4.11 -15.39
N SER A 223 -5.31 -4.13 -14.16
CA SER A 223 -5.06 -2.93 -13.34
C SER A 223 -3.64 -2.43 -13.56
N ILE A 224 -3.51 -1.12 -13.79
CA ILE A 224 -2.26 -0.41 -14.02
C ILE A 224 -2.16 0.71 -13.00
N TRP A 225 -1.04 0.81 -12.30
CA TRP A 225 -0.77 1.97 -11.47
C TRP A 225 0.71 2.31 -11.43
N ASP A 226 0.98 3.59 -11.25
CA ASP A 226 2.30 4.15 -11.04
C ASP A 226 2.35 4.66 -9.59
N THR A 227 3.07 3.95 -8.73
CA THR A 227 3.11 4.27 -7.29
C THR A 227 3.92 5.53 -7.01
N TYR A 228 4.94 5.81 -7.82
CA TYR A 228 5.93 6.85 -7.55
C TYR A 228 5.94 7.98 -8.60
N ASN A 229 5.13 7.86 -9.66
CA ASN A 229 5.10 8.77 -10.81
C ASN A 229 6.48 8.92 -11.48
N ASP A 230 7.22 7.81 -11.56
CA ASP A 230 8.57 7.75 -12.09
C ASP A 230 8.63 6.98 -13.42
N GLY A 231 7.49 6.57 -14.00
CA GLY A 231 7.46 5.75 -15.22
C GLY A 231 7.79 4.27 -14.95
N VAL A 232 7.74 3.84 -13.69
CA VAL A 232 7.77 2.43 -13.28
C VAL A 232 6.33 1.98 -12.99
N TYR A 233 5.82 1.09 -13.82
CA TYR A 233 4.43 0.67 -13.73
C TYR A 233 4.29 -0.64 -12.98
N ASN A 234 3.24 -0.74 -12.15
CA ASN A 234 2.78 -2.00 -11.61
C ASN A 234 1.56 -2.42 -12.41
N ILE A 235 1.53 -3.69 -12.82
CA ILE A 235 0.44 -4.27 -13.60
C ILE A 235 -0.03 -5.53 -12.88
N SER A 236 -1.32 -5.60 -12.57
CA SER A 236 -1.98 -6.82 -12.06
C SER A 236 -3.07 -7.26 -12.99
N VAL A 237 -3.24 -8.57 -13.12
CA VAL A 237 -4.33 -9.17 -13.88
C VAL A 237 -5.16 -10.07 -12.97
N TYR A 238 -6.46 -9.92 -13.08
CA TYR A 238 -7.44 -10.79 -12.45
C TYR A 238 -8.29 -11.40 -13.55
N TRP A 239 -8.56 -12.69 -13.44
CA TRP A 239 -9.49 -13.39 -14.30
C TRP A 239 -10.58 -13.96 -13.41
N ASP A 240 -11.81 -13.83 -13.88
CA ASP A 240 -12.99 -14.25 -13.16
C ASP A 240 -13.98 -14.96 -14.07
N LEU A 241 -14.70 -15.93 -13.52
CA LEU A 241 -15.88 -16.52 -14.16
C LEU A 241 -17.15 -16.11 -13.39
N SER A 242 -18.06 -15.43 -14.09
CA SER A 242 -19.37 -15.04 -13.58
C SER A 242 -20.43 -16.02 -14.06
N ASP A 243 -21.27 -16.44 -13.12
CA ASP A 243 -22.44 -17.29 -13.35
C ASP A 243 -23.45 -17.04 -12.23
N GLU A 244 -24.59 -16.45 -12.57
CA GLU A 244 -25.60 -16.05 -11.59
C GLU A 244 -26.15 -17.24 -10.79
N THR A 245 -26.30 -18.41 -11.43
CA THR A 245 -26.87 -19.58 -10.77
C THR A 245 -25.85 -20.24 -9.85
N ALA A 246 -24.60 -20.40 -10.31
CA ALA A 246 -23.53 -20.93 -9.47
C ALA A 246 -23.24 -20.01 -8.27
N GLU A 247 -23.19 -18.69 -8.49
CA GLU A 247 -23.02 -17.69 -7.44
C GLU A 247 -24.16 -17.75 -6.42
N GLN A 248 -25.42 -17.83 -6.88
CA GLN A 248 -26.58 -17.95 -6.02
C GLN A 248 -26.47 -19.17 -5.08
N ILE A 249 -26.13 -20.33 -5.63
CA ILE A 249 -26.01 -21.56 -4.86
C ILE A 249 -24.82 -21.47 -3.89
N TYR A 250 -23.64 -21.14 -4.41
CA TYR A 250 -22.39 -21.16 -3.65
C TYR A 250 -22.38 -20.14 -2.51
N TRP A 251 -22.73 -18.88 -2.80
CA TRP A 251 -22.64 -17.80 -1.85
C TRP A 251 -23.84 -17.76 -0.90
N TYR A 252 -25.05 -17.93 -1.41
CA TYR A 252 -26.26 -17.65 -0.62
C TYR A 252 -26.94 -18.89 -0.08
N GLU A 253 -27.04 -19.95 -0.87
CA GLU A 253 -27.79 -21.14 -0.47
C GLU A 253 -26.97 -22.09 0.42
N LEU A 254 -25.67 -22.24 0.14
CA LEU A 254 -24.76 -23.07 0.92
C LEU A 254 -24.23 -22.41 2.22
N ASP A 255 -24.58 -21.15 2.47
CA ASP A 255 -24.18 -20.35 3.64
C ASP A 255 -22.65 -20.26 3.81
N ASN A 256 -21.92 -20.12 2.68
CA ASN A 256 -20.45 -19.97 2.66
C ASN A 256 -19.97 -18.52 2.90
N ILE A 257 -20.88 -17.55 3.09
CA ILE A 257 -20.56 -16.15 3.41
C ILE A 257 -20.20 -16.00 4.90
N HIS A 258 -19.16 -15.20 5.17
CA HIS A 258 -18.64 -14.90 6.51
C HIS A 258 -19.75 -14.55 7.53
N PRO A 259 -19.73 -15.11 8.76
CA PRO A 259 -20.76 -14.95 9.81
C PRO A 259 -21.03 -13.53 10.35
N TYR A 260 -20.47 -12.45 9.79
CA TYR A 260 -20.55 -11.11 10.37
C TYR A 260 -21.49 -10.09 9.69
N ASP A 261 -22.17 -10.37 8.58
CA ASP A 261 -23.12 -9.36 8.06
C ASP A 261 -24.34 -9.86 7.27
N LYS A 262 -25.29 -10.49 7.96
CA LYS A 262 -26.62 -10.82 7.41
C LYS A 262 -27.49 -9.59 7.07
N LYS A 263 -27.15 -8.37 7.54
CA LYS A 263 -27.98 -7.17 7.35
C LYS A 263 -27.78 -6.50 5.98
N ASN A 264 -26.62 -6.64 5.37
CA ASN A 264 -26.37 -6.10 4.03
C ASN A 264 -27.05 -6.92 2.91
N ASN A 265 -27.36 -8.19 3.17
CA ASN A 265 -27.87 -9.13 2.16
C ASN A 265 -29.36 -8.91 1.79
N ILE A 266 -30.21 -8.44 2.71
CA ILE A 266 -31.64 -8.19 2.44
C ILE A 266 -31.86 -6.92 1.59
N LYS A 267 -30.96 -5.93 1.69
CA LYS A 267 -31.02 -4.70 0.88
C LYS A 267 -30.54 -4.90 -0.56
N GLN A 268 -29.69 -5.89 -0.83
CA GLN A 268 -29.13 -6.17 -2.16
C GLN A 268 -30.15 -6.80 -3.12
N LEU A 269 -31.08 -7.61 -2.62
CA LEU A 269 -32.19 -8.20 -3.40
C LEU A 269 -33.26 -7.17 -3.83
N ALA A 270 -33.55 -6.17 -2.99
CA ALA A 270 -34.69 -5.27 -3.18
C ALA A 270 -34.48 -4.16 -4.24
N ALA A 271 -33.25 -3.91 -4.68
CA ALA A 271 -32.90 -2.81 -5.57
C ALA A 271 -32.68 -3.22 -7.04
N GLY A 272 -33.03 -4.44 -7.45
CA GLY A 272 -32.73 -4.93 -8.79
C GLY A 272 -31.22 -5.19 -8.99
N GLY A 273 -30.52 -5.60 -7.93
CA GLY A 273 -29.24 -6.33 -8.01
C GLY A 273 -28.00 -5.53 -8.43
N GLY A 274 -27.94 -4.23 -8.19
CA GLY A 274 -26.70 -3.47 -8.31
C GLY A 274 -25.76 -3.73 -7.13
N VAL A 275 -24.74 -4.56 -7.33
CA VAL A 275 -23.50 -4.74 -6.51
C VAL A 275 -23.56 -5.78 -5.37
N ASN A 276 -23.40 -7.07 -5.74
CA ASN A 276 -22.47 -8.08 -5.18
C ASN A 276 -22.66 -9.51 -5.77
N LEU A 277 -23.20 -9.65 -6.99
CA LEU A 277 -23.06 -10.85 -7.82
C LEU A 277 -21.73 -10.76 -8.58
N GLY A 278 -20.63 -11.06 -7.90
CA GLY A 278 -19.30 -10.94 -8.47
C GLY A 278 -18.55 -12.24 -8.31
N TYR A 279 -18.44 -12.99 -9.40
CA TYR A 279 -17.33 -13.90 -9.68
C TYR A 279 -17.24 -15.09 -8.74
N TYR A 280 -17.86 -16.18 -9.16
CA TYR A 280 -17.83 -17.43 -8.41
C TYR A 280 -16.46 -18.14 -8.51
N LEU A 281 -15.72 -17.96 -9.62
CA LEU A 281 -14.33 -18.41 -9.73
C LEU A 281 -13.44 -17.18 -9.83
N SER A 282 -13.03 -16.65 -8.68
CA SER A 282 -12.01 -15.60 -8.57
C SER A 282 -10.71 -16.23 -8.11
N ASP A 283 -10.06 -16.97 -9.00
CA ASP A 283 -8.68 -17.38 -8.73
C ASP A 283 -7.75 -16.47 -9.50
N SER A 284 -7.22 -15.52 -8.75
CA SER A 284 -6.33 -14.52 -9.25
C SER A 284 -5.08 -15.18 -9.82
N TRP A 285 -4.68 -14.75 -11.02
CA TRP A 285 -3.26 -14.69 -11.39
C TRP A 285 -2.53 -13.66 -10.51
N ARG A 286 -2.74 -13.72 -9.18
CA ARG A 286 -2.34 -12.71 -8.19
C ARG A 286 -0.84 -12.60 -8.27
N SER A 287 -0.41 -11.43 -8.75
CA SER A 287 0.79 -10.76 -8.23
C SER A 287 2.15 -11.41 -8.50
N CYS A 288 2.30 -12.33 -9.46
CA CYS A 288 3.66 -12.76 -9.84
C CYS A 288 3.72 -13.40 -11.22
N TYR A 289 3.91 -12.57 -12.26
CA TYR A 289 4.92 -12.98 -13.23
C TYR A 289 6.30 -12.79 -12.58
N ALA A 290 7.03 -13.90 -12.40
CA ALA A 290 8.50 -13.95 -12.30
C ALA A 290 9.21 -12.94 -11.38
N GLY A 291 8.63 -12.56 -10.23
CA GLY A 291 9.28 -11.63 -9.30
C GLY A 291 9.38 -10.18 -9.80
N ILE A 292 8.64 -9.79 -10.84
CA ILE A 292 8.61 -8.43 -11.36
C ILE A 292 7.25 -7.82 -11.02
N SER A 293 7.19 -7.05 -9.93
CA SER A 293 6.06 -6.17 -9.62
C SER A 293 6.13 -4.82 -10.36
N GLN A 294 7.28 -4.53 -11.00
CA GLN A 294 7.63 -3.21 -11.49
C GLN A 294 8.20 -3.27 -12.91
N PHE A 295 7.39 -2.86 -13.89
CA PHE A 295 7.72 -2.76 -15.31
C PHE A 295 8.44 -1.45 -15.60
N LYS A 296 9.63 -1.53 -16.19
CA LYS A 296 10.46 -0.34 -16.47
C LYS A 296 10.82 -0.16 -17.95
N ILE A 297 10.81 -1.25 -18.72
CA ILE A 297 11.19 -1.27 -20.14
C ILE A 297 10.16 -2.03 -20.98
N GLU A 298 10.15 -1.73 -22.29
CA GLU A 298 9.27 -2.40 -23.25
C GLU A 298 9.42 -3.93 -23.21
N SER A 299 10.63 -4.48 -23.04
CA SER A 299 10.84 -5.94 -23.02
C SER A 299 10.19 -6.64 -21.82
N ASP A 300 10.07 -5.97 -20.67
CA ASP A 300 9.36 -6.52 -19.52
C ASP A 300 7.87 -6.66 -19.85
N VAL A 301 7.32 -5.63 -20.51
CA VAL A 301 5.92 -5.63 -20.97
C VAL A 301 5.68 -6.74 -21.98
N GLU A 302 6.56 -6.91 -22.98
CA GLU A 302 6.44 -7.99 -23.97
C GLU A 302 6.52 -9.38 -23.31
N THR A 303 7.41 -9.55 -22.33
CA THR A 303 7.55 -10.80 -21.58
C THR A 303 6.28 -11.10 -20.78
N PHE A 304 5.71 -10.10 -20.13
CA PHE A 304 4.43 -10.23 -19.44
C PHE A 304 3.26 -10.52 -20.38
N LEU A 305 3.19 -9.86 -21.55
CA LEU A 305 2.17 -10.15 -22.55
C LEU A 305 2.29 -11.60 -23.06
N ALA A 306 3.50 -12.13 -23.24
CA ALA A 306 3.72 -13.53 -23.61
C ALA A 306 3.30 -14.52 -22.50
N TYR A 307 3.46 -14.14 -21.24
CA TYR A 307 2.91 -14.91 -20.12
C TYR A 307 1.38 -14.88 -20.10
N LEU A 308 0.80 -13.70 -20.25
CA LEU A 308 -0.64 -13.51 -20.31
C LEU A 308 -1.26 -14.28 -21.49
N ASP A 309 -0.57 -14.36 -22.63
CA ASP A 309 -0.96 -15.18 -23.78
C ASP A 309 -1.11 -16.66 -23.41
N LYS A 310 -0.13 -17.23 -22.68
CA LYS A 310 -0.22 -18.61 -22.19
C LYS A 310 -1.39 -18.80 -21.24
N LYS A 311 -1.61 -17.86 -20.32
CA LYS A 311 -2.71 -17.93 -19.35
C LYS A 311 -4.08 -17.76 -19.98
N LEU A 312 -4.22 -16.89 -20.97
CA LEU A 312 -5.43 -16.77 -21.76
C LEU A 312 -5.71 -18.04 -22.56
N ALA A 313 -4.69 -18.72 -23.10
CA ALA A 313 -4.88 -20.01 -23.76
C ALA A 313 -5.43 -21.11 -22.84
N GLU A 314 -5.11 -21.06 -21.55
CA GLU A 314 -5.61 -22.01 -20.54
C GLU A 314 -7.11 -21.78 -20.23
N VAL A 315 -7.55 -20.52 -20.12
CA VAL A 315 -8.92 -20.17 -19.67
C VAL A 315 -9.90 -19.86 -20.80
N ALA A 316 -9.43 -19.35 -21.93
CA ALA A 316 -10.28 -18.98 -23.06
C ALA A 316 -11.18 -20.13 -23.58
N PRO A 317 -10.75 -21.41 -23.60
CA PRO A 317 -11.61 -22.52 -24.00
C PRO A 317 -12.80 -22.77 -23.06
N ILE A 318 -12.82 -22.21 -21.85
CA ILE A 318 -13.91 -22.41 -20.89
C ILE A 318 -15.20 -21.78 -21.43
N TYR A 319 -16.20 -22.61 -21.72
CA TYR A 319 -17.50 -22.15 -22.21
C TYR A 319 -18.67 -22.80 -21.46
N THR A 320 -18.54 -24.07 -21.11
CA THR A 320 -19.56 -24.88 -20.43
C THR A 320 -19.12 -25.24 -19.00
N TYR A 321 -20.03 -25.78 -18.18
CA TYR A 321 -19.67 -26.34 -16.87
C TYR A 321 -18.66 -27.49 -16.96
N ALA A 322 -18.77 -28.33 -18.00
CA ALA A 322 -17.80 -29.41 -18.24
C ALA A 322 -16.39 -28.89 -18.52
N ASP A 323 -16.24 -27.72 -19.14
CA ASP A 323 -14.93 -27.09 -19.34
C ASP A 323 -14.36 -26.53 -18.05
N VAL A 324 -15.21 -25.96 -17.18
CA VAL A 324 -14.81 -25.51 -15.83
C VAL A 324 -14.33 -26.71 -15.01
N ASP A 325 -15.06 -27.81 -15.01
CA ASP A 325 -14.66 -29.04 -14.31
C ASP A 325 -13.29 -29.55 -14.78
N ARG A 326 -13.08 -29.63 -16.11
CA ARG A 326 -11.78 -30.00 -16.68
C ARG A 326 -10.67 -29.02 -16.30
N PHE A 327 -10.98 -27.72 -16.22
CA PHE A 327 -10.02 -26.72 -15.78
C PHE A 327 -9.58 -26.93 -14.34
N PHE A 328 -10.51 -27.25 -13.43
CA PHE A 328 -10.16 -27.66 -12.07
C PHE A 328 -9.25 -28.89 -12.08
N GLU A 329 -9.61 -29.95 -12.81
CA GLU A 329 -8.81 -31.18 -12.88
C GLU A 329 -7.37 -30.93 -13.32
N ASN A 330 -7.19 -30.13 -14.37
CA ASN A 330 -5.87 -29.83 -14.92
C ASN A 330 -5.01 -28.94 -14.02
N ASN A 331 -5.62 -28.17 -13.12
CA ASN A 331 -4.94 -27.18 -12.28
C ASN A 331 -4.98 -27.53 -10.78
N THR A 332 -5.38 -28.76 -10.45
CA THR A 332 -5.34 -29.27 -9.08
C THR A 332 -3.95 -29.79 -8.75
N VAL A 333 -3.38 -29.30 -7.67
CA VAL A 333 -2.03 -29.68 -7.21
C VAL A 333 -2.05 -30.02 -5.72
N THR A 334 -0.92 -30.52 -5.20
CA THR A 334 -0.75 -30.69 -3.74
C THR A 334 -0.75 -29.34 -3.03
N ASP A 335 -0.99 -29.34 -1.72
CA ASP A 335 -0.97 -28.12 -0.92
C ASP A 335 0.40 -27.42 -0.98
N LEU A 336 1.49 -28.20 -0.92
CA LEU A 336 2.85 -27.70 -1.05
C LEU A 336 3.13 -27.07 -2.42
N GLU A 337 2.61 -27.67 -3.50
CA GLU A 337 2.75 -27.11 -4.85
C GLU A 337 1.94 -25.83 -5.01
N HIS A 338 0.76 -25.76 -4.41
CA HIS A 338 -0.06 -24.55 -4.39
C HIS A 338 0.63 -23.41 -3.62
N GLU A 339 1.15 -23.68 -2.42
CA GLU A 339 1.94 -22.71 -1.64
C GLU A 339 3.20 -22.24 -2.39
N ALA A 340 3.79 -23.12 -3.19
CA ALA A 340 4.92 -22.80 -4.06
C ALA A 340 4.52 -22.06 -5.37
N GLY A 341 3.22 -21.86 -5.62
CA GLY A 341 2.70 -21.19 -6.82
C GLY A 341 2.69 -22.03 -8.09
N ASN A 342 2.80 -23.36 -7.99
CA ASN A 342 2.86 -24.30 -9.12
C ASN A 342 1.48 -24.79 -9.61
N GLY A 343 0.39 -24.43 -8.92
CA GLY A 343 -0.97 -24.73 -9.35
C GLY A 343 -2.02 -23.88 -8.63
N LEU A 344 -3.24 -23.89 -9.17
CA LEU A 344 -4.30 -22.96 -8.78
C LEU A 344 -5.17 -23.54 -7.66
N PHE A 345 -5.51 -24.83 -7.74
CA PHE A 345 -6.49 -25.42 -6.84
C PHE A 345 -5.91 -26.52 -5.97
N THR A 346 -6.45 -26.61 -4.76
CA THR A 346 -6.31 -27.78 -3.89
C THR A 346 -7.70 -28.33 -3.58
N TYR A 347 -7.75 -29.58 -3.14
CA TYR A 347 -9.01 -30.21 -2.71
C TYR A 347 -9.59 -29.58 -1.44
N ASN A 348 -9.00 -28.53 -0.87
CA ASN A 348 -9.59 -27.74 0.21
C ASN A 348 -10.69 -26.77 -0.30
N PHE A 349 -10.71 -26.44 -1.60
CA PHE A 349 -11.55 -25.39 -2.20
C PHE A 349 -12.41 -25.89 -3.38
N PHE A 350 -12.91 -27.13 -3.32
CA PHE A 350 -13.77 -27.71 -4.36
C PHE A 350 -15.27 -27.57 -4.08
N LEU A 351 -15.67 -26.76 -3.10
CA LEU A 351 -17.10 -26.45 -2.92
C LEU A 351 -17.65 -25.79 -4.19
N GLU A 352 -16.84 -24.92 -4.79
CA GLU A 352 -17.11 -24.28 -6.05
C GLU A 352 -17.34 -25.34 -7.15
N ARG A 353 -16.33 -26.19 -7.36
CA ARG A 353 -16.37 -27.29 -8.33
C ARG A 353 -17.57 -28.23 -8.12
N LEU A 354 -17.96 -28.49 -6.88
CA LEU A 354 -19.14 -29.32 -6.57
C LEU A 354 -20.45 -28.68 -7.08
N VAL A 355 -20.60 -27.37 -6.94
CA VAL A 355 -21.74 -26.63 -7.50
C VAL A 355 -21.77 -26.75 -9.02
N ILE A 356 -20.62 -26.65 -9.67
CA ILE A 356 -20.48 -26.81 -11.13
C ILE A 356 -20.89 -28.21 -11.59
N LEU A 357 -20.42 -29.26 -10.92
CA LEU A 357 -20.81 -30.63 -11.25
C LEU A 357 -22.31 -30.87 -11.06
N TYR A 358 -22.92 -30.26 -10.04
CA TYR A 358 -24.36 -30.31 -9.83
C TYR A 358 -25.11 -29.62 -10.98
N LEU A 359 -24.66 -28.43 -11.40
CA LEU A 359 -25.27 -27.66 -12.48
C LEU A 359 -25.06 -28.30 -13.86
N ASP A 360 -23.93 -28.96 -14.09
CA ASP A 360 -23.67 -29.84 -15.26
C ASP A 360 -24.56 -31.09 -15.26
N GLY A 361 -25.31 -31.32 -14.18
CA GLY A 361 -26.27 -32.41 -14.07
C GLY A 361 -25.64 -33.77 -13.79
N LYS A 362 -24.38 -33.82 -13.30
CA LYS A 362 -23.71 -35.09 -12.97
C LYS A 362 -24.55 -35.91 -11.98
N PRO A 363 -24.78 -37.22 -12.24
CA PRO A 363 -25.66 -38.03 -11.41
C PRO A 363 -24.98 -38.58 -10.14
N ASN A 364 -23.65 -38.67 -10.11
CA ASN A 364 -22.88 -39.38 -9.09
C ASN A 364 -22.05 -38.45 -8.19
N LEU A 365 -22.60 -37.28 -7.83
CA LEU A 365 -21.91 -36.26 -7.03
C LEU A 365 -21.30 -36.82 -5.73
N ARG A 366 -22.01 -37.74 -5.07
CA ARG A 366 -21.54 -38.39 -3.84
C ARG A 366 -20.28 -39.21 -4.04
N GLU A 367 -20.24 -40.03 -5.08
CA GLU A 367 -19.06 -40.84 -5.40
C GLU A 367 -17.86 -39.96 -5.77
N ILE A 368 -18.10 -38.85 -6.48
CA ILE A 368 -17.07 -37.87 -6.83
C ILE A 368 -16.51 -37.23 -5.56
N VAL A 369 -17.36 -36.73 -4.66
CA VAL A 369 -16.92 -36.13 -3.38
C VAL A 369 -16.15 -37.14 -2.52
N GLU A 370 -16.61 -38.39 -2.46
CA GLU A 370 -15.90 -39.46 -1.74
C GLU A 370 -14.51 -39.73 -2.35
N SER A 371 -14.38 -39.70 -3.68
CA SER A 371 -13.09 -39.84 -4.36
C SER A 371 -12.12 -38.70 -4.02
N TRP A 372 -12.63 -37.47 -3.88
CA TRP A 372 -11.84 -36.32 -3.45
C TRP A 372 -11.36 -36.48 -2.01
N LEU A 373 -12.22 -36.97 -1.11
CA LEU A 373 -11.86 -37.18 0.28
C LEU A 373 -10.90 -38.37 0.50
N ALA A 374 -10.75 -39.24 -0.51
CA ALA A 374 -9.89 -40.41 -0.49
C ALA A 374 -8.47 -40.16 -1.03
N VAL A 375 -8.17 -38.97 -1.57
CA VAL A 375 -6.82 -38.59 -2.00
C VAL A 375 -5.85 -38.56 -0.83
N ASP A 376 -4.55 -38.61 -1.13
CA ASP A 376 -3.47 -38.56 -0.13
C ASP A 376 -3.49 -37.26 0.71
N ASP A 377 -2.96 -37.33 1.94
CA ASP A 377 -2.91 -36.20 2.88
C ASP A 377 -2.13 -35.00 2.32
N ALA A 378 -1.22 -35.20 1.36
CA ALA A 378 -0.52 -34.11 0.67
C ALA A 378 -1.44 -33.15 -0.11
N TYR A 379 -2.67 -33.55 -0.40
CA TYR A 379 -3.65 -32.78 -1.17
C TYR A 379 -4.73 -32.11 -0.31
N ILE A 380 -4.85 -32.52 0.96
CA ILE A 380 -5.89 -32.04 1.89
C ILE A 380 -5.29 -31.84 3.28
N VAL A 381 -5.19 -30.58 3.70
CA VAL A 381 -4.58 -30.20 4.99
C VAL A 381 -5.47 -30.56 6.17
N ASN A 382 -6.78 -30.38 6.04
CA ASN A 382 -7.75 -30.63 7.11
C ASN A 382 -8.95 -31.45 6.60
N ARG A 383 -8.75 -32.77 6.44
CA ARG A 383 -9.75 -33.67 5.85
C ARG A 383 -11.07 -33.69 6.60
N GLU A 384 -11.08 -33.58 7.91
CA GLU A 384 -12.32 -33.60 8.70
C GLU A 384 -13.15 -32.34 8.43
N PHE A 385 -12.50 -31.16 8.44
CA PHE A 385 -13.16 -29.89 8.11
C PHE A 385 -13.67 -29.87 6.66
N VAL A 386 -12.85 -30.32 5.71
CA VAL A 386 -13.24 -30.41 4.29
C VAL A 386 -14.42 -31.37 4.10
N ARG A 387 -14.38 -32.54 4.77
CA ARG A 387 -15.47 -33.52 4.74
C ARG A 387 -16.77 -32.94 5.26
N GLU A 388 -16.76 -32.27 6.42
CA GLU A 388 -17.98 -31.68 6.98
C GLU A 388 -18.64 -30.71 5.98
N ARG A 389 -17.84 -29.82 5.39
CA ARG A 389 -18.32 -28.83 4.42
C ARG A 389 -18.84 -29.48 3.15
N TYR A 390 -18.11 -30.42 2.58
CA TYR A 390 -18.51 -31.11 1.35
C TYR A 390 -19.77 -31.93 1.55
N MET A 391 -19.89 -32.66 2.66
CA MET A 391 -21.09 -33.46 2.93
C MET A 391 -22.31 -32.58 3.20
N LYS A 392 -22.14 -31.43 3.88
CA LYS A 392 -23.23 -30.45 4.04
C LYS A 392 -23.69 -29.91 2.69
N ALA A 393 -22.77 -29.50 1.83
CA ALA A 393 -23.09 -28.99 0.51
C ALA A 393 -23.70 -30.06 -0.40
N LEU A 394 -23.13 -31.26 -0.44
CA LEU A 394 -23.65 -32.39 -1.20
C LEU A 394 -25.09 -32.72 -0.79
N ASN A 395 -25.36 -32.85 0.51
CA ASN A 395 -26.72 -33.13 0.99
C ASN A 395 -27.70 -32.02 0.60
N TYR A 396 -27.26 -30.75 0.59
CA TYR A 396 -28.09 -29.66 0.10
C TYR A 396 -28.40 -29.82 -1.39
N LEU A 397 -27.37 -30.00 -2.22
CA LEU A 397 -27.47 -30.06 -3.68
C LEU A 397 -28.30 -31.28 -4.14
N GLU A 398 -28.15 -32.45 -3.52
CA GLU A 398 -28.94 -33.65 -3.84
C GLU A 398 -30.45 -33.46 -3.58
N ASN A 399 -30.80 -32.61 -2.63
CA ASN A 399 -32.20 -32.29 -2.30
C ASN A 399 -32.72 -31.02 -3.00
N ARG A 400 -31.83 -30.28 -3.67
CA ARG A 400 -32.18 -29.07 -4.40
C ARG A 400 -32.78 -29.44 -5.77
N PRO A 401 -33.98 -28.96 -6.12
CA PRO A 401 -34.53 -29.15 -7.46
C PRO A 401 -33.59 -28.58 -8.53
N ARG A 402 -33.33 -29.37 -9.58
CA ARG A 402 -32.63 -28.89 -10.78
C ARG A 402 -33.63 -28.03 -11.56
N THR A 403 -33.49 -26.71 -11.46
CA THR A 403 -34.28 -25.73 -12.22
C THR A 403 -33.67 -25.47 -13.57
#